data_AF-A0A378WQP7-F1
#
_entry.id   AF-A0A378WQP7-F1
#
_cell.length_a   1.000
_cell.length_b   1.000
_cell.length_c   1.000
_cell.angle_alpha   90.00
_cell.angle_beta   90.00
_cell.angle_gamma   90.00
#
_symmetry.space_group_name_H-M   'P 1'
#
loop_
_entity.id
_entity.type
_entity.pdbx_description
1 polymer ?
#
loop_
_entity_poly.entity_id
_entity_poly.type
_entity_poly.pdbx_seq_one_letter_code
_entity_poly.pdbx_strand_id
1 'polypeptide(L)'
;MRLDHEIRVTRADLLEQAGIDEKFLTELIRAGLITPGAAGFFDAEAVTLARTAQAMSEFGLEARHLRAFKLAADREAAMIAQIAAPIAKSRDADARARAEETVRELAALSLTLHTSLVKTSVRASLGG
;
A
#
# COMPACT_ATOMS: atom_id res chain seq x y z
N MET A 1 11.31 3.85 10.52
CA MET A 1 10.43 2.79 9.97
C MET A 1 11.27 1.53 9.88
N ARG A 2 10.98 0.48 10.65
CA ARG A 2 11.51 -0.84 10.29
C ARG A 2 10.83 -1.15 8.96
N LEU A 3 11.53 -0.99 7.84
CA LEU A 3 11.30 -1.84 6.69
C LEU A 3 11.56 -3.22 7.26
N ASP A 4 10.51 -3.96 7.60
CA ASP A 4 10.66 -5.26 8.24
C ASP A 4 11.61 -6.09 7.39
N HIS A 5 12.83 -6.21 7.90
CA HIS A 5 13.93 -6.82 7.18
C HIS A 5 13.61 -8.32 7.12
N GLU A 6 13.49 -8.81 5.89
CA GLU A 6 13.77 -10.19 5.49
C GLU A 6 12.71 -11.28 5.75
N ILE A 7 11.44 -11.02 5.44
CA ILE A 7 10.63 -12.12 4.90
C ILE A 7 10.71 -12.04 3.38
N ARG A 8 11.69 -12.76 2.81
CA ARG A 8 11.72 -13.02 1.37
C ARG A 8 10.70 -14.12 1.10
N VAL A 9 9.56 -13.71 0.55
CA VAL A 9 8.50 -14.63 0.15
C VAL A 9 8.78 -15.04 -1.30
N THR A 10 8.88 -16.34 -1.56
CA THR A 10 8.97 -16.80 -2.95
C THR A 10 7.64 -16.59 -3.67
N ARG A 11 7.64 -16.62 -4.99
CA ARG A 11 6.39 -16.58 -5.76
C ARG A 11 5.44 -17.71 -5.34
N ALA A 12 5.95 -18.93 -5.18
CA ALA A 12 5.15 -20.08 -4.78
C ALA A 12 4.51 -19.87 -3.40
N ASP A 13 5.30 -19.40 -2.43
CA ASP A 13 4.80 -19.13 -1.08
C ASP A 13 3.74 -18.02 -1.07
N LEU A 14 3.89 -17.00 -1.93
CA LEU A 14 2.89 -15.94 -2.04
C LEU A 14 1.57 -16.50 -2.55
N LEU A 15 1.59 -17.32 -3.62
CA LEU A 15 0.39 -17.94 -4.18
C LEU A 15 -0.31 -18.80 -3.15
N GLU A 16 0.45 -19.65 -2.45
CA GLU A 16 -0.08 -20.55 -1.41
C GLU A 16 -0.67 -19.76 -0.24
N GLN A 17 0.09 -18.83 0.35
CA GLN A 17 -0.37 -18.05 1.48
C GLN A 17 -1.57 -17.18 1.11
N ALA A 18 -1.56 -16.59 -0.09
CA ALA A 18 -2.63 -15.71 -0.51
C ALA A 18 -3.87 -16.42 -1.06
N GLY A 19 -3.78 -17.73 -1.33
CA GLY A 19 -4.88 -18.51 -1.90
C GLY A 19 -5.26 -18.04 -3.31
N ILE A 20 -4.27 -17.62 -4.12
CA ILE A 20 -4.47 -17.11 -5.48
C ILE A 20 -3.68 -17.92 -6.49
N ASP A 21 -4.08 -17.85 -7.77
CA ASP A 21 -3.36 -18.48 -8.86
C ASP A 21 -2.34 -17.54 -9.53
N GLU A 22 -1.50 -18.13 -10.37
CA GLU A 22 -0.44 -17.44 -11.12
C GLU A 22 -1.00 -16.36 -12.05
N LYS A 23 -2.20 -16.57 -12.59
CA LYS A 23 -2.86 -15.63 -13.49
C LYS A 23 -3.26 -14.38 -12.73
N PHE A 24 -3.90 -14.53 -11.57
CA PHE A 24 -4.34 -13.41 -10.74
C PHE A 24 -3.14 -12.63 -10.21
N LEU A 25 -2.09 -13.30 -9.74
CA LEU A 25 -0.84 -12.62 -9.35
C LEU A 25 -0.25 -11.79 -10.51
N THR A 26 -0.27 -12.33 -11.73
CA THR A 26 0.19 -11.61 -12.93
C THR A 26 -0.66 -10.37 -13.20
N GLU A 27 -1.98 -10.44 -12.99
CA GLU A 27 -2.88 -9.30 -13.13
C GLU A 27 -2.60 -8.23 -12.06
N LEU A 28 -2.35 -8.62 -10.81
CA LEU A 28 -1.98 -7.69 -9.73
C LEU A 28 -0.66 -6.97 -10.02
N ILE A 29 0.33 -7.68 -10.55
CA ILE A 29 1.62 -7.10 -10.96
C ILE A 29 1.43 -6.14 -12.14
N ARG A 30 0.66 -6.53 -13.17
CA ARG A 30 0.34 -5.66 -14.32
C ARG A 30 -0.51 -4.45 -13.94
N ALA A 31 -1.27 -4.53 -12.86
CA ALA A 31 -1.98 -3.41 -12.30
C ALA A 31 -1.08 -2.50 -11.44
N GLY A 32 0.14 -2.95 -11.12
CA GLY A 32 1.10 -2.23 -10.30
C GLY A 32 0.80 -2.32 -8.80
N LEU A 33 -0.13 -3.18 -8.37
CA LEU A 33 -0.53 -3.33 -6.97
C LEU A 33 0.56 -4.06 -6.18
N ILE A 34 1.18 -5.06 -6.82
CA ILE A 34 2.29 -5.82 -6.26
C ILE A 34 3.49 -5.63 -7.18
N THR A 35 4.66 -5.36 -6.60
CA THR A 35 5.91 -5.28 -7.36
C THR A 35 6.92 -6.23 -6.72
N PRO A 36 7.43 -7.24 -7.46
CA PRO A 36 8.51 -8.06 -6.94
C PRO A 36 9.76 -7.20 -6.73
N GLY A 37 10.52 -7.51 -5.67
CA GLY A 37 11.82 -6.88 -5.45
C GLY A 37 12.83 -7.24 -6.54
N ALA A 38 14.00 -6.59 -6.52
CA ALA A 38 15.04 -6.74 -7.55
C ALA A 38 15.50 -8.18 -7.79
N ALA A 39 15.44 -9.04 -6.76
CA ALA A 39 15.79 -10.46 -6.84
C ALA A 39 14.58 -11.39 -7.12
N GLY A 40 13.42 -10.84 -7.48
CA GLY A 40 12.20 -11.60 -7.78
C GLY A 40 11.40 -12.08 -6.57
N PHE A 41 11.85 -11.78 -5.35
CA PHE A 41 11.12 -12.09 -4.11
C PHE A 41 10.05 -11.03 -3.80
N PHE A 42 9.06 -11.45 -3.03
CA PHE A 42 8.03 -10.61 -2.45
C PHE A 42 8.26 -10.43 -0.95
N ASP A 43 7.46 -9.57 -0.32
CA ASP A 43 7.43 -9.34 1.11
C ASP A 43 6.07 -9.73 1.71
N ALA A 44 5.94 -9.60 3.03
CA ALA A 44 4.69 -9.88 3.73
C ALA A 44 3.53 -8.98 3.25
N GLU A 45 3.81 -7.74 2.89
CA GLU A 45 2.80 -6.78 2.43
C GLU A 45 2.22 -7.20 1.07
N ALA A 46 3.04 -7.72 0.16
CA ALA A 46 2.57 -8.28 -1.10
C ALA A 46 1.59 -9.45 -0.88
N VAL A 47 1.81 -10.29 0.14
CA VAL A 47 0.88 -11.38 0.48
C VAL A 47 -0.43 -10.82 1.04
N THR A 48 -0.37 -9.80 1.90
CA THR A 48 -1.56 -9.10 2.41
C THR A 48 -2.37 -8.48 1.27
N LEU A 49 -1.73 -7.74 0.37
CA LEU A 49 -2.35 -7.13 -0.81
C LEU A 49 -3.00 -8.17 -1.72
N ALA A 50 -2.33 -9.30 -1.96
CA ALA A 50 -2.85 -10.40 -2.77
C ALA A 50 -4.12 -11.01 -2.13
N ARG A 51 -4.10 -11.30 -0.82
CA ARG A 51 -5.27 -11.81 -0.08
C ARG A 51 -6.44 -10.84 -0.12
N THR A 52 -6.17 -9.56 0.13
CA THR A 52 -7.21 -8.53 0.11
C THR A 52 -7.81 -8.37 -1.28
N ALA A 53 -6.98 -8.35 -2.32
CA ALA A 53 -7.47 -8.28 -3.70
C ALA A 53 -8.33 -9.50 -4.08
N GLN A 54 -7.94 -10.70 -3.60
CA GLN A 54 -8.74 -11.91 -3.80
C GLN A 54 -10.11 -11.79 -3.14
N ALA A 55 -10.17 -11.35 -1.88
CA ALA A 55 -11.44 -11.12 -1.19
C ALA A 55 -12.31 -10.05 -1.90
N MET A 56 -11.70 -8.99 -2.45
CA MET A 56 -12.42 -7.98 -3.24
C MET A 56 -12.98 -8.56 -4.55
N SER A 57 -12.30 -9.54 -5.15
CA SER A 57 -12.77 -10.20 -6.37
C SER A 57 -14.09 -10.98 -6.16
N GLU A 58 -14.36 -11.45 -4.95
CA GLU A 58 -15.63 -12.10 -4.57
C GLU A 58 -16.83 -11.15 -4.69
N PHE A 59 -16.58 -9.83 -4.65
CA PHE A 59 -17.57 -8.78 -4.88
C PHE A 59 -17.57 -8.24 -6.33
N GLY A 60 -16.83 -8.88 -7.25
CA GLY A 60 -16.72 -8.49 -8.66
C GLY A 60 -15.64 -7.45 -8.96
N LEU A 61 -14.74 -7.14 -8.02
CA LEU A 61 -13.65 -6.20 -8.25
C LEU A 61 -12.40 -6.90 -8.81
N GLU A 62 -12.18 -6.77 -10.10
CA GLU A 62 -10.94 -7.19 -10.75
C GLU A 62 -9.74 -6.26 -10.46
N ALA A 63 -8.52 -6.76 -10.68
CA ALA A 63 -7.27 -6.01 -10.50
C ALA A 63 -7.24 -4.65 -11.23
N ARG A 64 -7.93 -4.51 -12.37
CA ARG A 64 -8.03 -3.25 -13.11
C ARG A 64 -8.78 -2.16 -12.32
N HIS A 65 -9.79 -2.52 -11.53
CA HIS A 65 -10.57 -1.60 -10.70
C HIS A 65 -9.75 -1.13 -9.50
N LEU A 66 -8.88 -2.01 -9.00
CA LEU A 66 -8.01 -1.73 -7.86
C LEU A 66 -6.90 -0.70 -8.17
N ARG A 67 -6.64 -0.40 -9.45
CA ARG A 67 -5.68 0.65 -9.87
C ARG A 67 -6.02 2.03 -9.31
N ALA A 68 -7.31 2.34 -9.13
CA ALA A 68 -7.73 3.62 -8.55
C ALA A 68 -7.28 3.75 -7.09
N PHE A 69 -7.34 2.67 -6.31
CA PHE A 69 -6.87 2.62 -4.93
C PHE A 69 -5.35 2.81 -4.87
N LYS A 70 -4.60 2.11 -5.74
CA LYS A 70 -3.14 2.27 -5.84
C LYS A 70 -2.74 3.70 -6.18
N LEU A 71 -3.41 4.33 -7.14
CA LEU A 71 -3.15 5.71 -7.52
C LEU A 71 -3.41 6.69 -6.38
N ALA A 72 -4.48 6.48 -5.59
CA ALA A 72 -4.76 7.29 -4.41
C ALA A 72 -3.65 7.13 -3.36
N ALA A 73 -3.26 5.89 -3.05
CA ALA A 73 -2.19 5.59 -2.11
C ALA A 73 -0.84 6.21 -2.53
N ASP A 74 -0.49 6.15 -3.83
CA ASP A 74 0.74 6.76 -4.35
C ASP A 74 0.75 8.28 -4.18
N ARG A 75 -0.39 8.93 -4.38
CA ARG A 75 -0.52 10.39 -4.19
C ARG A 75 -0.39 10.78 -2.73
N GLU A 76 -1.02 10.03 -1.82
CA GLU A 76 -0.90 10.25 -0.38
C GLU A 76 0.56 10.06 0.09
N ALA A 77 1.21 8.98 -0.34
CA ALA A 77 2.61 8.71 -0.03
C ALA A 77 3.56 9.79 -0.58
N ALA A 78 3.35 10.24 -1.83
CA ALA A 78 4.16 11.29 -2.44
C ALA A 78 4.04 12.62 -1.68
N MET A 79 2.83 12.99 -1.27
CA MET A 79 2.59 14.20 -0.48
C MET A 79 3.29 14.13 0.88
N ILE A 80 3.17 13.00 1.59
CA ILE A 80 3.86 12.80 2.88
C ILE A 80 5.38 12.88 2.70
N ALA A 81 5.92 12.23 1.66
CA ALA A 81 7.35 12.27 1.35
C ALA A 81 7.84 13.69 1.03
N GLN A 82 7.06 14.48 0.31
CA GLN A 82 7.38 15.89 0.00
C GLN A 82 7.51 16.74 1.26
N ILE A 83 6.66 16.51 2.27
CA ILE A 83 6.71 17.22 3.56
C ILE A 83 7.92 16.77 4.40
N ALA A 84 8.21 15.47 4.43
CA ALA A 84 9.29 14.92 5.25
C ALA A 84 10.69 15.16 4.65
N ALA A 85 10.82 15.25 3.32
CA ALA A 85 12.08 15.42 2.62
C ALA A 85 12.93 16.62 3.09
N PRO A 86 12.40 17.85 3.25
CA PRO A 86 13.19 18.98 3.76
C PRO A 86 13.62 18.78 5.22
N ILE A 87 12.78 18.15 6.06
CA ILE A 87 13.11 17.85 7.47
C ILE A 87 14.33 16.94 7.53
N ALA A 88 14.32 15.87 6.72
CA ALA A 88 15.42 14.89 6.66
C ALA A 88 16.73 15.47 6.12
N LYS A 89 16.70 16.58 5.37
CA LYS A 89 17.88 17.26 4.81
C LYS A 89 18.49 18.31 5.73
N SER A 90 17.87 18.60 6.88
CA SER A 90 18.42 19.56 7.84
C SER A 90 19.77 19.09 8.38
N ARG A 91 20.65 20.04 8.74
CA ARG A 91 22.02 19.78 9.22
C ARG A 91 22.10 19.33 10.69
N ASP A 92 20.95 19.20 11.34
CA ASP A 92 20.81 18.80 12.73
C ASP A 92 20.98 17.28 12.90
N ALA A 93 21.56 16.85 14.02
CA ALA A 93 21.84 15.45 14.32
C ALA A 93 20.56 14.59 14.36
N ASP A 94 19.44 15.18 14.80
CA ASP A 94 18.16 14.48 14.96
C ASP A 94 17.22 14.62 13.74
N ALA A 95 17.67 15.25 12.65
CA ALA A 95 16.86 15.54 11.47
C ALA A 95 16.18 14.29 10.88
N ARG A 96 16.89 13.15 10.85
CA ARG A 96 16.36 11.88 10.34
C ARG A 96 15.26 11.32 11.24
N ALA A 97 15.48 11.32 12.55
CA ALA A 97 14.52 10.81 13.52
C ALA A 97 13.22 11.63 13.49
N ARG A 98 13.33 12.96 13.45
CA ARG A 98 12.18 13.87 13.32
C ARG A 98 11.42 13.66 12.02
N ALA A 99 12.12 13.50 10.89
CA ALA A 99 11.45 13.22 9.62
C ALA A 99 10.69 11.89 9.66
N GLU A 100 11.25 10.85 10.27
CA GLU A 100 10.56 9.56 10.42
C GLU A 100 9.35 9.65 11.35
N GLU A 101 9.42 10.44 12.41
CA GLU A 101 8.28 10.71 13.29
C GLU A 101 7.18 11.45 12.54
N THR A 102 7.51 12.52 11.83
CA THR A 102 6.55 13.26 10.99
C THR A 102 5.88 12.35 9.95
N VAL A 103 6.65 11.47 9.28
CA VAL A 103 6.07 10.48 8.34
C VAL A 103 5.08 9.56 9.03
N ARG A 104 5.41 9.03 10.22
CA ARG A 104 4.52 8.13 10.96
C ARG A 104 3.21 8.82 11.34
N GLU A 105 3.29 10.03 11.88
CA GLU A 105 2.11 10.80 12.29
C GLU A 105 1.23 11.16 11.09
N LEU A 106 1.83 11.68 10.01
CA LEU A 106 1.08 12.05 8.81
C LEU A 106 0.44 10.83 8.13
N ALA A 107 1.11 9.68 8.10
CA ALA A 107 0.54 8.46 7.55
C ALA A 107 -0.70 8.00 8.35
N ALA A 108 -0.64 8.02 9.68
CA ALA A 108 -1.76 7.67 10.53
C ALA A 108 -2.96 8.63 10.37
N LEU A 109 -2.68 9.94 10.28
CA LEU A 109 -3.70 10.96 10.01
C LEU A 109 -4.30 10.81 8.61
N SER A 110 -3.48 10.52 7.59
CA SER A 110 -3.94 10.29 6.21
C SER A 110 -4.90 9.11 6.14
N LEU A 111 -4.57 7.98 6.78
CA LEU A 111 -5.45 6.81 6.83
C LEU A 111 -6.79 7.12 7.53
N THR A 112 -6.75 7.89 8.62
CA THR A 112 -7.95 8.33 9.35
C THR A 112 -8.83 9.22 8.48
N LEU A 113 -8.24 10.18 7.78
CA LEU A 113 -8.92 11.06 6.84
C LEU A 113 -9.53 10.27 5.68
N HIS A 114 -8.74 9.41 5.03
CA HIS A 114 -9.15 8.58 3.90
C HIS A 114 -10.38 7.72 4.27
N THR A 115 -10.31 7.02 5.40
CA THR A 115 -11.42 6.20 5.90
C THR A 115 -12.68 7.03 6.14
N SER A 116 -12.54 8.23 6.69
CA SER A 116 -13.68 9.13 6.97
C SER A 116 -14.30 9.69 5.70
N LEU A 117 -13.48 10.03 4.70
CA LEU A 117 -13.92 10.48 3.38
C LEU A 117 -14.67 9.37 2.65
N VAL A 118 -14.10 8.15 2.58
CA VAL A 118 -14.76 6.99 1.96
C VAL A 118 -16.12 6.71 2.61
N LYS A 119 -16.19 6.66 3.95
CA LYS A 119 -17.46 6.47 4.66
C LYS A 119 -18.49 7.55 4.33
N THR A 120 -18.06 8.80 4.23
CA THR A 120 -18.93 9.93 3.88
C THR A 120 -19.42 9.85 2.45
N SER A 121 -18.54 9.54 1.50
CA SER A 121 -18.89 9.36 0.09
C SER A 121 -19.86 8.19 -0.12
N VAL A 122 -19.63 7.05 0.53
CA VAL A 122 -20.55 5.90 0.45
C VAL A 122 -21.93 6.25 0.98
N ARG A 123 -22.02 6.92 2.14
CA ARG A 123 -23.33 7.39 2.65
C ARG A 123 -24.02 8.31 1.66
N ALA A 124 -23.31 9.26 1.07
CA ALA A 124 -23.87 10.17 0.06
C ALA A 124 -24.36 9.43 -1.19
N SER A 125 -23.60 8.44 -1.69
CA SER A 125 -23.98 7.65 -2.86
C SER A 125 -25.18 6.72 -2.62
N LEU A 126 -25.42 6.30 -1.37
CA LEU A 126 -26.54 5.44 -1.00
C LEU A 126 -27.79 6.21 -0.51
N GLY A 127 -27.80 7.54 -0.69
CA GLY A 127 -28.97 8.37 -0.37
C GLY A 127 -28.99 8.90 1.06
N GLY A 128 -27.87 9.48 1.51
CA GLY A 128 -27.89 10.43 2.64
C GLY A 128 -28.91 11.55 2.43
#